data_AF-A0A382ECM4-F1
#
_entry.id   AF-A0A382ECM4-F1
#
_cell.length_a   1.000
_cell.length_b   1.000
_cell.length_c   1.000
_cell.angle_alpha   90.00
_cell.angle_beta   90.00
_cell.angle_gamma   90.00
#
_symmetry.space_group_name_H-M   'P 1'
#
loop_
_entity.id
_entity.type
_entity.pdbx_description
1 polymer ?
#
loop_
_entity_poly.entity_id
_entity_poly.type
_entity_poly.pdbx_seq_one_letter_code
_entity_poly.pdbx_strand_id
1 'polypeptide(L)'
;MALPRLETATYELTIPSTGKKIEYRPFLVKEEKALLIAAEDGSPATITKAMKDIITACTEGEVKLKELASFDVEYIFLQLRGKSVGDVIEINLAKPERIKCEEEVCPNAAPISVDIRDIVMDTSKLETPEV
;
A
#
# COMPACT_ATOMS: atom_id res chain seq x y z
N MET A 1 -28.38 13.14 -17.85
CA MET A 1 -28.85 12.42 -16.64
C MET A 1 -27.66 12.27 -15.73
N ALA A 2 -27.78 12.62 -14.44
CA ALA A 2 -26.69 12.41 -13.50
C ALA A 2 -26.47 10.90 -13.35
N LEU A 3 -25.26 10.44 -13.61
CA LEU A 3 -24.87 9.05 -13.36
C LEU A 3 -25.10 8.76 -11.87
N PRO A 4 -25.77 7.64 -11.51
CA PRO A 4 -25.89 7.25 -10.11
C PRO A 4 -24.49 7.13 -9.52
N ARG A 5 -24.22 7.90 -8.46
CA ARG A 5 -22.97 7.80 -7.71
C ARG A 5 -23.01 6.47 -6.97
N LEU A 6 -21.99 5.64 -7.18
CA LEU A 6 -21.84 4.41 -6.41
C LEU A 6 -21.59 4.83 -4.95
N GLU A 7 -22.52 4.57 -4.04
CA GLU A 7 -22.26 4.71 -2.62
C GLU A 7 -21.34 3.57 -2.19
N THR A 8 -20.08 3.90 -1.99
CA THR A 8 -19.05 2.99 -1.47
C THR A 8 -18.77 3.33 -0.02
N ALA A 9 -18.46 2.31 0.80
CA ALA A 9 -18.04 2.55 2.17
C ALA A 9 -16.83 3.48 2.21
N THR A 10 -16.91 4.51 3.06
CA THR A 10 -15.81 5.44 3.34
C THR A 10 -15.11 5.02 4.62
N TYR A 11 -13.79 5.08 4.62
CA TYR A 11 -12.93 4.77 5.75
C TYR A 11 -12.04 5.97 6.05
N GLU A 12 -11.69 6.12 7.32
CA GLU A 12 -10.75 7.15 7.77
C GLU A 12 -9.35 6.56 7.97
N LEU A 13 -8.33 7.32 7.58
CA LEU A 13 -6.93 7.03 7.86
C LEU A 13 -6.24 8.26 8.43
N THR A 14 -5.34 8.06 9.40
CA THR A 14 -4.44 9.11 9.86
C THR A 14 -3.08 8.95 9.19
N ILE A 15 -2.59 10.02 8.55
CA ILE A 15 -1.27 10.04 7.91
C ILE A 15 -0.20 10.09 9.01
N PRO A 16 0.79 9.17 9.01
CA PRO A 16 1.73 9.05 10.12
C PRO A 16 2.65 10.26 10.26
N SER A 17 3.15 10.86 9.18
CA SER A 17 4.06 12.01 9.27
C SER A 17 3.39 13.30 9.73
N THR A 18 2.15 13.55 9.31
CA THR A 18 1.46 14.84 9.50
C THR A 18 0.36 14.80 10.55
N GLY A 19 -0.09 13.60 10.95
CA GLY A 19 -1.26 13.42 11.83
C GLY A 19 -2.59 13.83 11.19
N LYS A 20 -2.61 14.21 9.90
CA LYS A 20 -3.83 14.61 9.20
C LYS A 20 -4.71 13.38 8.98
N LYS A 21 -6.01 13.54 9.26
CA LYS A 21 -7.02 12.54 8.90
C LYS A 21 -7.48 12.75 7.48
N ILE A 22 -7.64 11.65 6.75
CA ILE A 22 -8.14 11.62 5.38
C ILE A 22 -9.23 10.56 5.28
N GLU A 23 -10.16 10.79 4.38
CA GLU A 23 -11.18 9.82 4.01
C GLU A 23 -10.80 9.13 2.70
N TYR A 24 -11.08 7.84 2.61
CA TYR A 24 -10.82 7.06 1.40
C TYR A 24 -11.86 5.96 1.23
N ARG A 25 -12.07 5.54 -0.03
CA ARG A 25 -12.87 4.37 -0.38
C ARG A 25 -11.98 3.20 -0.84
N PRO A 26 -12.47 1.94 -0.77
CA PRO A 26 -11.80 0.80 -1.36
C PRO A 26 -11.67 0.89 -2.88
N PHE A 27 -10.75 0.08 -3.43
CA PHE A 27 -10.59 -0.12 -4.86
C PHE A 27 -11.87 -0.62 -5.49
N LEU A 28 -12.10 -0.14 -6.70
CA LEU A 28 -12.97 -0.76 -7.67
C LEU A 28 -12.16 -1.74 -8.51
N VAL A 29 -12.83 -2.71 -9.14
CA VAL A 29 -12.21 -3.70 -10.04
C VAL A 29 -11.32 -3.06 -11.12
N LYS A 30 -11.65 -1.83 -11.56
CA LYS A 30 -10.85 -1.07 -12.52
C LYS A 30 -9.47 -0.66 -11.98
N GLU A 31 -9.39 -0.30 -10.70
CA GLU A 31 -8.18 0.17 -10.03
C GLU A 31 -7.24 -1.01 -9.74
N GLU A 32 -7.81 -2.13 -9.29
CA GLU A 32 -7.07 -3.38 -9.10
C GLU A 32 -6.45 -3.87 -10.42
N LYS A 33 -7.21 -3.86 -11.52
CA LYS A 33 -6.69 -4.22 -12.84
C LYS A 33 -5.57 -3.31 -13.31
N ALA A 34 -5.70 -2.00 -13.09
CA ALA A 34 -4.65 -1.05 -13.46
C ALA A 34 -3.34 -1.31 -12.70
N LEU A 35 -3.43 -1.67 -11.42
CA LEU A 35 -2.27 -2.06 -10.62
C LEU A 35 -1.63 -3.36 -11.13
N LEU A 36 -2.44 -4.37 -11.48
CA LEU A 36 -1.93 -5.65 -12.00
C LEU A 36 -1.18 -5.44 -13.32
N ILE A 37 -1.73 -4.66 -14.25
CA ILE A 37 -1.07 -4.34 -15.53
C ILE A 37 0.27 -3.61 -15.28
N ALA A 38 0.30 -2.67 -14.33
CA ALA A 38 1.53 -1.97 -13.96
C ALA A 38 2.57 -2.89 -13.32
N ALA A 39 2.14 -3.90 -12.56
CA ALA A 39 3.03 -4.91 -11.97
C ALA A 39 3.59 -5.88 -13.02
N GLU A 40 2.81 -6.23 -14.05
CA GLU A 40 3.26 -7.06 -15.18
C GLU A 40 4.35 -6.37 -16.02
N ASP A 41 4.30 -5.05 -16.16
CA ASP A 41 5.34 -4.24 -16.82
C ASP A 41 6.69 -4.29 -16.08
N GLY A 42 6.70 -4.63 -14.78
CA GLY A 42 7.89 -4.85 -13.96
C GLY A 42 8.71 -3.59 -13.63
N SER A 43 8.37 -2.43 -14.20
CA SER A 43 9.05 -1.17 -13.94
C SER A 43 8.58 -0.55 -12.60
N PRO A 44 9.50 -0.26 -11.66
CA PRO A 44 9.14 0.36 -10.39
C PRO A 44 8.51 1.75 -10.58
N ALA A 45 8.87 2.47 -11.64
CA ALA A 45 8.27 3.76 -11.96
C ALA A 45 6.80 3.63 -12.39
N THR A 46 6.48 2.60 -13.17
CA THR A 46 5.11 2.32 -13.64
C THR A 46 4.21 1.94 -12.45
N ILE A 47 4.70 1.06 -11.57
CA ILE A 47 4.01 0.65 -10.34
C ILE A 47 3.76 1.86 -9.43
N THR A 48 4.80 2.66 -9.18
CA THR A 48 4.70 3.85 -8.32
C THR A 48 3.68 4.85 -8.87
N LYS A 49 3.64 5.03 -10.20
CA LYS A 49 2.65 5.89 -10.85
C LYS A 49 1.24 5.35 -10.66
N ALA A 50 1.01 4.06 -10.93
CA ALA A 50 -0.28 3.42 -10.74
C ALA A 50 -0.77 3.54 -9.29
N MET A 51 0.11 3.33 -8.30
CA MET A 51 -0.20 3.52 -6.88
C MET A 51 -0.68 4.95 -6.59
N LYS A 52 0.01 5.98 -7.09
CA LYS A 52 -0.36 7.39 -6.90
C LYS A 52 -1.70 7.73 -7.55
N ASP A 53 -1.93 7.23 -8.76
CA ASP A 53 -3.18 7.45 -9.50
C ASP A 53 -4.36 6.81 -8.75
N ILE A 54 -4.15 5.60 -8.21
CA ILE A 54 -5.15 4.89 -7.40
C ILE A 54 -5.46 5.63 -6.11
N ILE A 55 -4.45 6.07 -5.34
CA ILE A 55 -4.69 6.82 -4.10
C ILE A 55 -5.49 8.08 -4.42
N THR A 56 -5.09 8.84 -5.43
CA THR A 56 -5.80 10.06 -5.86
C THR A 56 -7.26 9.79 -6.19
N ALA A 57 -7.55 8.69 -6.90
CA ALA A 57 -8.91 8.31 -7.28
C ALA A 57 -9.76 7.79 -6.11
N CYS A 58 -9.12 7.22 -5.08
CA CYS A 58 -9.79 6.63 -3.92
C CYS A 58 -9.96 7.63 -2.76
N THR A 59 -9.23 8.73 -2.76
CA THR A 59 -9.35 9.83 -1.80
C THR A 59 -10.00 11.07 -2.43
N GLU A 60 -10.66 10.92 -3.59
CA GLU A 60 -11.27 12.02 -4.36
C GLU A 60 -10.37 13.25 -4.59
N GLY A 61 -9.05 13.05 -4.64
CA GLY A 61 -8.06 14.12 -4.79
C GLY A 61 -7.79 14.97 -3.54
N GLU A 62 -8.34 14.62 -2.37
CA GLU A 62 -8.09 15.33 -1.10
C GLU A 62 -6.63 15.23 -0.64
N VAL A 63 -5.94 14.15 -1.01
CA VAL A 63 -4.55 13.90 -0.63
C VAL A 63 -3.58 14.50 -1.63
N LYS A 64 -2.81 15.48 -1.18
CA LYS A 64 -1.70 16.05 -1.94
C LYS A 64 -0.44 15.20 -1.86
N LEU A 65 -0.38 14.15 -2.67
CA LEU A 65 0.72 13.17 -2.69
C LEU A 65 2.13 13.75 -2.91
N LYS A 66 2.24 14.95 -3.51
CA LYS A 66 3.54 15.62 -3.72
C LYS A 66 4.11 16.28 -2.47
N GLU A 67 3.26 16.57 -1.49
CA GLU A 67 3.64 17.19 -0.22
C GLU A 67 3.91 16.14 0.87
N LEU A 68 3.68 14.86 0.57
CA LEU A 68 3.87 13.75 1.50
C LEU A 68 5.21 13.05 1.29
N ALA A 69 5.73 12.48 2.36
CA ALA A 69 6.90 11.62 2.27
C ALA A 69 6.55 10.30 1.57
N SER A 70 7.54 9.66 0.95
CA SER A 70 7.34 8.40 0.22
C SER A 70 6.70 7.32 1.09
N PHE A 71 7.10 7.23 2.37
CA PHE A 71 6.57 6.25 3.31
C PHE A 71 5.09 6.50 3.66
N ASP A 72 4.63 7.75 3.68
CA ASP A 72 3.21 8.05 3.90
C ASP A 72 2.39 7.55 2.71
N VAL A 73 2.88 7.77 1.50
CA VAL A 73 2.21 7.31 0.27
C VAL A 73 2.12 5.78 0.25
N GLU A 74 3.19 5.08 0.62
CA GLU A 74 3.20 3.63 0.75
C GLU A 74 2.27 3.13 1.86
N TYR A 75 2.27 3.79 3.02
CA TYR A 75 1.38 3.46 4.13
C TYR A 75 -0.09 3.63 3.76
N ILE A 76 -0.46 4.76 3.16
CA ILE A 76 -1.82 5.01 2.66
C ILE A 76 -2.21 3.91 1.67
N PHE A 77 -1.33 3.58 0.72
CA PHE A 77 -1.59 2.53 -0.25
C PHE A 77 -1.82 1.16 0.39
N LEU A 78 -1.01 0.76 1.38
CA LEU A 78 -1.16 -0.51 2.09
C LEU A 78 -2.51 -0.60 2.80
N GLN A 79 -2.89 0.44 3.53
CA GLN A 79 -4.17 0.49 4.25
C GLN A 79 -5.37 0.47 3.29
N LEU A 80 -5.24 1.16 2.15
CA LEU A 80 -6.24 1.13 1.09
C LEU A 80 -6.38 -0.27 0.50
N ARG A 81 -5.25 -0.91 0.14
CA ARG A 81 -5.22 -2.26 -0.41
C ARG A 81 -5.81 -3.29 0.56
N GLY A 82 -5.51 -3.17 1.85
CA GLY A 82 -6.05 -4.05 2.90
C GLY A 82 -7.58 -4.09 2.89
N LYS A 83 -8.22 -2.92 2.87
CA LYS A 83 -9.68 -2.79 2.77
C LYS A 83 -10.30 -3.22 1.44
N SER A 84 -9.48 -3.36 0.41
CA SER A 84 -9.96 -3.61 -0.95
C SER A 84 -9.85 -5.08 -1.37
N VAL A 85 -8.73 -5.72 -1.04
CA VAL A 85 -8.38 -7.07 -1.51
C VAL A 85 -8.30 -8.05 -0.34
N GLY A 86 -7.77 -7.60 0.79
CA GLY A 86 -7.59 -8.41 1.99
C GLY A 86 -6.43 -7.91 2.85
N ASP A 87 -6.58 -8.08 4.17
CA ASP A 87 -5.62 -7.59 5.17
C ASP A 87 -4.35 -8.44 5.27
N VAL A 88 -4.32 -9.67 4.72
CA VAL A 88 -3.17 -10.58 4.82
C VAL A 88 -2.39 -10.61 3.50
N ILE A 89 -1.08 -10.39 3.59
CA ILE A 89 -0.12 -10.48 2.47
C ILE A 89 0.73 -11.73 2.66
N GLU A 90 0.74 -12.61 1.66
CA GLU A 90 1.67 -13.74 1.61
C GLU A 90 2.94 -13.34 0.84
N ILE A 91 4.09 -13.44 1.50
CA ILE A 91 5.39 -13.10 0.96
C ILE A 91 6.24 -14.36 0.90
N ASN A 92 6.76 -14.70 -0.28
CA ASN A 92 7.73 -15.77 -0.45
C ASN A 92 9.14 -15.20 -0.40
N LEU A 93 9.80 -15.32 0.75
CA LEU A 93 11.17 -14.86 0.91
C LEU A 93 12.14 -15.89 0.35
N ALA A 94 13.01 -15.46 -0.56
CA ALA A 94 14.12 -16.27 -1.03
C ALA A 94 15.08 -16.56 0.13
N LYS A 95 15.59 -17.78 0.18
CA LYS A 95 16.57 -18.19 1.18
C LYS A 95 17.83 -17.32 1.05
N PRO A 96 18.28 -16.64 2.13
CA PRO A 96 19.56 -15.94 2.12
C PRO A 96 20.74 -16.90 1.87
N GLU A 97 21.75 -16.46 1.13
CA GLU A 97 22.95 -17.27 0.84
C GLU A 97 23.72 -17.65 2.11
N ARG A 98 23.66 -16.79 3.15
CA ARG A 98 24.30 -17.01 4.46
C ARG A 98 23.75 -18.22 5.23
N ILE A 99 22.55 -18.70 4.92
CA ILE A 99 21.93 -19.84 5.60
C ILE A 99 22.37 -21.12 4.89
N LYS A 100 23.23 -21.90 5.54
CA LYS A 100 23.59 -23.25 5.11
C LYS A 100 22.67 -24.25 5.80
N CYS A 101 21.95 -25.04 5.01
CA CYS A 101 21.18 -26.16 5.54
C CYS A 101 22.12 -27.34 5.77
N GLU A 102 21.94 -28.06 6.88
CA GLU A 102 22.69 -29.28 7.18
C GLU A 102 22.04 -30.52 6.52
N GLU A 103 20.80 -30.40 6.05
CA GLU A 103 20.00 -31.47 5.44
C GLU A 103 20.04 -31.43 3.89
N GLU A 104 19.89 -32.60 3.24
CA GLU A 104 19.91 -32.73 1.77
C GLU A 104 18.78 -31.97 1.05
N VAL A 105 17.66 -31.68 1.73
CA VAL A 105 16.51 -30.97 1.15
C VAL A 105 16.35 -29.62 1.84
N CYS A 106 16.96 -28.58 1.26
CA CYS A 106 16.87 -27.21 1.75
C CYS A 106 15.80 -26.44 0.95
N PRO A 107 14.67 -26.02 1.56
CA PRO A 107 13.68 -25.19 0.88
C PRO A 107 14.29 -23.83 0.50
N ASN A 108 14.24 -23.50 -0.79
CA ASN A 108 14.81 -22.26 -1.34
C ASN A 108 13.95 -21.01 -1.05
N ALA A 109 12.74 -21.19 -0.53
CA ALA A 109 11.83 -20.11 -0.19
C ALA A 109 11.07 -20.42 1.10
N ALA A 110 10.78 -19.38 1.88
CA ALA A 110 9.95 -19.44 3.08
C ALA A 110 8.71 -18.55 2.89
N PRO A 111 7.49 -19.11 2.92
CA PRO A 111 6.27 -18.31 2.92
C PRO A 111 6.07 -17.65 4.28
N ILE A 112 5.76 -16.35 4.28
CA ILE A 112 5.45 -15.57 5.47
C ILE A 112 4.15 -14.81 5.22
N SER A 113 3.21 -14.90 6.16
CA SER A 113 1.99 -14.10 6.16
C SER A 113 2.19 -12.84 7.01
N VAL A 114 1.89 -11.67 6.47
CA VAL A 114 1.92 -10.39 7.18
C VAL A 114 0.52 -9.79 7.17
N ASP A 115 -0.01 -9.44 8.34
CA ASP A 115 -1.26 -8.67 8.45
C ASP A 115 -0.95 -7.18 8.31
N ILE A 116 -1.62 -6.50 7.39
CA ILE A 116 -1.48 -5.06 7.11
C ILE A 116 -1.86 -4.22 8.34
N ARG A 117 -2.77 -4.71 9.19
CA ARG A 117 -3.23 -3.99 10.38
C ARG A 117 -2.18 -3.94 11.48
N ASP A 118 -1.23 -4.86 11.46
CA ASP A 118 -0.12 -4.91 12.41
C ASP A 118 1.04 -3.98 11.98
N ILE A 119 0.97 -3.39 10.78
CA ILE A 119 1.99 -2.47 10.29
C ILE A 119 1.80 -1.11 10.96
N VAL A 120 2.75 -0.76 11.83
CA VAL A 120 2.80 0.53 12.51
C VAL A 120 4.03 1.31 12.03
N MET A 121 3.84 2.59 11.72
CA MET A 121 4.95 3.50 11.41
C MET A 121 5.52 4.07 12.71
N ASP A 122 6.79 3.80 13.00
CA ASP A 122 7.50 4.45 14.09
C ASP A 122 7.95 5.85 13.65
N THR A 123 7.25 6.87 14.12
CA THR A 123 7.50 8.28 13.81
C THR A 123 8.32 8.99 14.88
N SER A 124 8.80 8.27 15.91
CA SER A 124 9.47 8.86 17.09
C SER A 124 10.74 9.64 16.76
N LYS A 125 11.35 9.40 15.60
CA LYS A 125 12.57 10.07 15.12
C LYS A 125 12.31 11.05 13.98
N LEU A 126 11.05 11.28 13.61
CA LEU A 126 10.73 12.32 12.62
C LEU A 126 10.82 13.68 13.31
N GLU A 127 11.79 14.48 12.89
CA GLU A 127 11.75 15.91 13.17
C GLU A 127 10.50 16.46 12.49
N THR A 128 9.59 17.03 13.27
CA THR A 128 8.40 17.68 12.72
C THR A 128 8.85 18.75 11.73
N PRO A 129 8.38 18.74 10.47
CA PRO A 129 8.67 19.84 9.57
C PRO A 129 8.12 21.12 10.22
N GLU A 130 9.01 22.06 10.53
CA GLU A 130 8.63 23.39 11.01
C GLU A 130 7.70 24.00 9.95
N VAL A 131 6.46 24.31 10.39
CA VAL A 131 5.43 24.97 9.56
C VAL A 131 5.79 26.43 9.34
#